data_AF-A0A1F9A5H0-F1
#
_entry.id   AF-A0A1F9A5H0-F1
#
_cell.length_a   1.000
_cell.length_b   1.000
_cell.length_c   1.000
_cell.angle_alpha   90.00
_cell.angle_beta   90.00
_cell.angle_gamma   90.00
#
_symmetry.space_group_name_H-M   'P 1'
#
loop_
_entity.id
_entity.type
_entity.pdbx_description
1 polymer ?
#
loop_
_entity_poly.entity_id
_entity_poly.type
_entity_poly.pdbx_seq_one_letter_code
_entity_poly.pdbx_strand_id
1 'polypeptide(L)'
;MKHSHLCQPDLLKSCGACCGLYNYRANGRRISAERLRRRSEIFISLRSEPNRYCQEVAVLEGAKLYETIYNCEFLGFIDERAQRVGCLLHPQLNNGVDLRGISFYGDELCRHHLCPSYEKLTAAEKEVVVCIVNDWYLYGLCITDIDLIKSYLAHIQNAVGEEFNPEKLHKKPELLRVMGEFFSWKEAWPFRQQEALRFGKYYFLEGEHHLARIDYGKIGIDPSPYDGIFLSFASEFKEGKEISTAEEMVKGNIEQAVALYLTG
;
A
#
# COMPACT_ATOMS: atom_id res chain seq x y z
N MET A 1 19.21 2.45 -9.79
CA MET A 1 19.78 2.87 -8.49
C MET A 1 19.53 1.76 -7.46
N LYS A 2 20.48 1.43 -6.57
CA LYS A 2 20.21 0.48 -5.47
C LYS A 2 19.25 1.15 -4.49
N HIS A 3 18.02 0.65 -4.41
CA HIS A 3 17.00 1.18 -3.51
C HIS A 3 17.41 0.90 -2.06
N SER A 4 17.42 1.95 -1.23
CA SER A 4 18.00 1.90 0.12
C SER A 4 17.19 1.04 1.10
N HIS A 5 15.89 0.87 0.90
CA HIS A 5 15.02 -0.06 1.62
C HIS A 5 13.63 0.05 0.99
N LEU A 6 12.82 -1.02 0.92
CA LEU A 6 11.48 -0.93 0.31
C LEU A 6 10.55 0.05 1.05
N CYS A 7 10.76 0.26 2.35
CA CYS A 7 9.96 1.22 3.12
C CYS A 7 10.37 2.69 2.92
N GLN A 8 11.57 2.95 2.39
CA GLN A 8 12.13 4.30 2.17
C GLN A 8 12.94 4.28 0.86
N PRO A 9 12.28 4.07 -0.30
CA PRO A 9 12.99 3.89 -1.56
C PRO A 9 13.69 5.18 -2.03
N ASP A 10 13.15 6.36 -1.70
CA ASP A 10 13.70 7.66 -2.04
C ASP A 10 13.16 8.80 -1.13
N LEU A 11 13.28 10.05 -1.58
CA LEU A 11 12.90 11.24 -0.82
C LEU A 11 11.41 11.64 -0.94
N LEU A 12 10.65 11.04 -1.86
CA LEU A 12 9.28 11.41 -2.18
C LEU A 12 8.24 10.41 -1.70
N LYS A 13 8.65 9.17 -1.42
CA LYS A 13 7.74 8.10 -1.03
C LYS A 13 8.32 7.22 0.07
N SER A 14 7.43 6.59 0.82
CA SER A 14 7.75 5.74 1.96
C SER A 14 6.54 4.89 2.33
N CYS A 15 6.74 3.81 3.09
CA CYS A 15 5.68 2.92 3.53
C CYS A 15 5.70 2.73 5.05
N GLY A 16 4.51 2.86 5.67
CA GLY A 16 4.28 2.62 7.10
C GLY A 16 3.41 1.40 7.41
N ALA A 17 3.17 0.51 6.44
CA ALA A 17 2.18 -0.56 6.55
C ALA A 17 2.45 -1.52 7.72
N CYS A 18 3.69 -2.00 7.88
CA CYS A 18 4.05 -2.89 8.99
C CYS A 18 3.99 -2.21 10.38
N CYS A 19 3.99 -0.87 10.40
CA CYS A 19 3.75 -0.08 11.62
C CYS A 19 2.24 0.15 11.88
N GLY A 20 1.35 -0.49 11.11
CA GLY A 20 -0.09 -0.40 11.28
C GLY A 20 -0.73 0.84 10.69
N LEU A 21 -0.05 1.55 9.77
CA LEU A 21 -0.57 2.79 9.15
C LEU A 21 -2.01 2.66 8.65
N TYR A 22 -2.30 1.54 7.98
CA TYR A 22 -3.58 1.31 7.35
C TYR A 22 -4.56 0.52 8.26
N ASN A 23 -4.10 0.00 9.41
CA ASN A 23 -4.89 -0.80 10.34
C ASN A 23 -5.87 0.04 11.19
N TYR A 24 -6.69 0.85 10.55
CA TYR A 24 -7.77 1.61 11.17
C TYR A 24 -9.04 1.44 10.35
N ARG A 25 -10.20 1.44 11.00
CA ARG A 25 -11.49 1.51 10.28
C ARG A 25 -11.57 2.77 9.42
N ALA A 26 -11.06 3.89 9.95
CA ALA A 26 -10.90 5.14 9.22
C ALA A 26 -9.45 5.30 8.76
N ASN A 27 -9.13 4.70 7.60
CA ASN A 27 -7.77 4.69 7.03
C ASN A 27 -7.59 5.54 5.78
N GLY A 28 -8.64 6.23 5.30
CA GLY A 28 -8.56 7.09 4.12
C GLY A 28 -7.44 8.14 4.22
N ARG A 29 -6.82 8.47 3.08
CA ARG A 29 -5.67 9.37 2.93
C ARG A 29 -5.68 10.58 3.85
N ARG A 30 -6.75 11.38 3.81
CA ARG A 30 -6.88 12.62 4.61
C ARG A 30 -6.82 12.35 6.11
N ILE A 31 -7.51 11.30 6.56
CA ILE A 31 -7.58 10.92 7.97
C ILE A 31 -6.22 10.38 8.44
N SER A 32 -5.59 9.55 7.61
CA SER A 32 -4.25 9.02 7.88
C SER A 32 -3.21 10.13 7.95
N ALA A 33 -3.23 11.10 7.03
CA ALA A 33 -2.36 12.25 7.06
C ALA A 33 -2.54 13.09 8.34
N GLU A 34 -3.79 13.35 8.75
CA GLU A 34 -4.06 14.12 9.96
C GLU A 34 -3.55 13.42 11.22
N ARG A 35 -3.75 12.10 11.33
CA ARG A 35 -3.23 11.30 12.44
C ARG A 35 -1.71 11.37 12.53
N LEU A 36 -1.02 11.17 11.40
CA LEU A 36 0.44 11.20 11.32
C LEU A 36 0.99 12.59 11.68
N ARG A 37 0.33 13.66 11.21
CA ARG A 37 0.72 15.03 11.53
C ARG A 37 0.65 15.30 13.04
N ARG A 38 -0.49 15.00 13.67
CA ARG A 38 -0.65 15.18 15.12
C ARG A 38 0.37 14.38 15.92
N ARG A 39 0.62 13.13 15.53
CA ARG A 39 1.66 12.30 16.16
C ARG A 39 3.04 12.93 16.04
N SER A 40 3.40 13.45 14.88
CA SER A 40 4.69 14.13 14.69
C SER A 40 4.79 15.41 15.51
N GLU A 41 3.73 16.23 15.56
CA GLU A 41 3.69 17.49 16.31
C GLU A 41 3.83 17.25 17.82
N ILE A 42 3.04 16.32 18.38
CA ILE A 42 3.13 15.97 19.80
C ILE A 42 4.52 15.40 20.13
N PHE A 43 5.09 14.57 19.25
CA PHE A 43 6.41 14.00 19.47
C PHE A 43 7.51 15.06 19.51
N ILE A 44 7.40 16.12 18.71
CA ILE A 44 8.35 17.24 18.75
C ILE A 44 8.34 17.88 20.15
N SER A 45 7.17 18.09 20.74
CA SER A 45 7.04 18.70 22.06
C SER A 45 7.38 17.76 23.22
N LEU A 46 7.14 16.46 23.08
CA LEU A 46 7.25 15.47 24.16
C LEU A 46 8.35 14.43 23.93
N ARG A 47 9.36 14.75 23.10
CA ARG A 47 10.42 13.81 22.71
C ARG A 47 11.13 13.15 23.90
N SER A 48 11.35 13.90 24.98
CA SER A 48 12.00 13.43 26.20
C SER A 48 11.06 12.73 27.18
N GLU A 49 9.75 12.72 26.91
CA GLU A 49 8.70 12.18 27.77
C GLU A 49 7.86 11.12 27.02
N PRO A 50 8.46 9.99 26.59
CA PRO A 50 7.80 9.01 25.72
C PRO A 50 6.50 8.44 26.32
N ASN A 51 6.44 8.24 27.63
CA ASN A 51 5.21 7.76 28.30
C ASN A 51 4.07 8.76 28.17
N ARG A 52 4.37 10.06 28.32
CA ARG A 52 3.38 11.13 28.16
C ARG A 52 2.97 11.28 26.69
N TYR A 53 3.92 11.16 25.77
CA TYR A 53 3.65 11.09 24.34
C TYR A 53 2.64 9.97 24.02
N CYS A 54 2.87 8.74 24.49
CA CYS A 54 1.97 7.62 24.26
C CYS A 54 0.57 7.87 24.83
N GLN A 55 0.47 8.49 26.02
CA GLN A 55 -0.82 8.88 26.61
C GLN A 55 -1.57 9.91 25.78
N GLU A 56 -0.89 10.95 25.28
CA GLU A 56 -1.49 11.99 24.44
C GLU A 56 -1.84 11.48 23.04
N VAL A 57 -1.09 10.54 22.48
CA VAL A 57 -1.42 9.92 21.20
C VAL A 57 -2.57 8.93 21.33
N ALA A 58 -2.65 8.17 22.43
CA ALA A 58 -3.71 7.18 22.64
C ALA A 58 -5.13 7.78 22.56
N VAL A 59 -5.32 9.04 22.98
CA VAL A 59 -6.62 9.72 22.87
C VAL A 59 -6.98 10.14 21.44
N LEU A 60 -6.02 10.13 20.52
CA LEU A 60 -6.22 10.44 19.09
C LEU A 60 -6.49 9.20 18.25
N GLU A 61 -6.27 8.01 18.81
CA GLU A 61 -6.34 6.76 18.05
C GLU A 61 -7.79 6.38 17.74
N GLY A 62 -7.99 5.92 16.50
CA GLY A 62 -9.28 5.42 16.04
C GLY A 62 -9.43 3.92 16.29
N ALA A 63 -10.63 3.40 16.04
CA ALA A 63 -10.88 1.97 16.07
C ALA A 63 -9.97 1.23 15.07
N LYS A 64 -9.35 0.15 15.54
CA LYS A 64 -8.54 -0.74 14.70
C LYS A 64 -9.40 -1.52 13.72
N LEU A 65 -8.76 -1.93 12.62
CA LEU A 65 -9.36 -2.85 11.68
C LEU A 65 -9.20 -4.31 12.14
N TYR A 66 -7.99 -4.65 12.61
CA TYR A 66 -7.62 -5.93 13.18
C TYR A 66 -6.99 -5.70 14.55
N GLU A 67 -7.56 -6.30 15.60
CA GLU A 67 -7.04 -6.15 16.97
C GLU A 67 -5.67 -6.83 17.16
N THR A 68 -5.41 -7.88 16.39
CA THR A 68 -4.14 -8.64 16.40
C THR A 68 -2.98 -7.89 15.76
N ILE A 69 -3.25 -6.86 14.95
CA ILE A 69 -2.22 -6.03 14.33
C ILE A 69 -1.96 -4.83 15.23
N TYR A 70 -0.70 -4.64 15.61
CA TYR A 70 -0.30 -3.50 16.42
C TYR A 70 -0.20 -2.23 15.56
N ASN A 71 -0.70 -1.12 16.11
CA ASN A 71 -0.63 0.21 15.51
C ASN A 71 0.43 1.01 16.26
N CYS A 72 1.62 1.14 15.68
CA CYS A 72 2.71 1.85 16.33
C CYS A 72 2.39 3.35 16.42
N GLU A 73 2.31 3.85 17.64
CA GLU A 73 2.08 5.25 17.97
C GLU A 73 3.22 6.15 17.45
N PHE A 74 4.44 5.61 17.37
CA PHE A 74 5.62 6.34 16.89
C PHE A 74 5.77 6.40 15.36
N LEU A 75 4.78 5.92 14.60
CA LEU A 75 4.72 6.19 13.16
C LEU A 75 4.16 7.60 12.93
N GLY A 76 4.96 8.46 12.28
CA GLY A 76 4.59 9.84 11.93
C GLY A 76 5.24 10.30 10.62
N PHE A 77 5.04 11.56 10.27
CA PHE A 77 5.83 12.22 9.22
C PHE A 77 7.26 12.48 9.71
N ILE A 78 8.23 12.22 8.84
CA ILE A 78 9.68 12.27 9.13
C ILE A 78 10.41 13.37 8.34
N ASP A 79 9.66 14.20 7.64
CA ASP A 79 10.12 15.35 6.89
C ASP A 79 9.15 16.52 7.07
N GLU A 80 9.66 17.75 6.89
CA GLU A 80 8.90 18.99 7.08
C GLU A 80 7.75 19.15 6.08
N ARG A 81 7.85 18.52 4.90
CA ARG A 81 6.84 18.63 3.83
C ARG A 81 5.71 17.59 3.98
N ALA A 82 5.78 16.72 4.99
CA ALA A 82 4.85 15.62 5.19
C ALA A 82 4.71 14.72 3.94
N GLN A 83 5.82 14.46 3.25
CA GLN A 83 5.87 13.59 2.06
C GLN A 83 6.33 12.17 2.39
N ARG A 84 6.96 11.96 3.55
CA ARG A 84 7.47 10.67 4.01
C ARG A 84 7.01 10.36 5.42
N VAL A 85 6.58 9.13 5.60
CA VAL A 85 6.22 8.53 6.88
C VAL A 85 7.33 7.63 7.36
N GLY A 86 7.47 7.48 8.67
CA GLY A 86 8.51 6.63 9.25
C GLY A 86 8.50 6.67 10.77
N CYS A 87 9.49 6.02 11.37
CA CYS A 87 9.59 5.90 12.81
C CYS A 87 10.19 7.16 13.41
N LEU A 88 9.42 7.84 14.28
CA LEU A 88 9.84 9.03 15.02
C LEU A 88 10.98 8.74 16.01
N LEU A 89 11.12 7.48 16.42
CA LEU A 89 12.19 6.99 17.30
C LEU A 89 13.47 6.59 16.55
N HIS A 90 13.49 6.66 15.22
CA HIS A 90 14.63 6.22 14.42
C HIS A 90 15.87 7.09 14.70
N PRO A 91 17.09 6.52 14.78
CA PRO A 91 18.31 7.27 15.08
C PRO A 91 18.60 8.41 14.10
N GLN A 92 18.16 8.29 12.83
CA GLN A 92 18.29 9.37 11.85
C GLN A 92 17.52 10.65 12.22
N LEU A 93 16.50 10.54 13.08
CA LEU A 93 15.72 11.67 13.58
C LEU A 93 16.11 12.09 15.00
N ASN A 94 17.07 11.40 15.61
CA ASN A 94 17.39 11.50 17.03
C ASN A 94 18.91 11.61 17.26
N ASN A 95 19.61 12.33 16.39
CA ASN A 95 21.07 12.57 16.51
C ASN A 95 21.89 11.28 16.69
N GLY A 96 21.48 10.20 16.03
CA GLY A 96 22.15 8.89 16.13
C GLY A 96 21.72 8.05 17.34
N VAL A 97 20.94 8.58 18.28
CA VAL A 97 20.42 7.82 19.42
C VAL A 97 19.25 6.95 18.94
N ASP A 98 19.39 5.63 19.11
CA ASP A 98 18.35 4.68 18.73
C ASP A 98 17.31 4.56 19.84
N LEU A 99 16.14 5.16 19.63
CA LEU A 99 15.06 5.16 20.62
C LEU A 99 14.03 4.05 20.36
N ARG A 100 14.22 3.20 19.34
CA ARG A 100 13.23 2.20 18.93
C ARG A 100 12.89 1.17 20.01
N GLY A 101 13.79 0.96 20.97
CA GLY A 101 13.55 0.13 22.15
C GLY A 101 12.38 0.61 23.03
N ILE A 102 11.90 1.84 22.86
CA ILE A 102 10.71 2.37 23.55
C ILE A 102 9.41 1.81 22.95
N SER A 103 9.40 1.49 21.65
CA SER A 103 8.19 0.99 20.98
C SER A 103 7.86 -0.44 21.37
N PHE A 104 6.59 -0.84 21.23
CA PHE A 104 6.14 -2.21 21.46
C PHE A 104 6.97 -3.27 20.71
N TYR A 105 7.37 -2.98 19.48
CA TYR A 105 8.15 -3.91 18.66
C TYR A 105 9.61 -4.04 19.11
N GLY A 106 10.15 -3.06 19.85
CA GLY A 106 11.55 -3.02 20.24
C GLY A 106 12.50 -2.72 19.07
N ASP A 107 13.79 -2.53 19.38
CA ASP A 107 14.81 -2.18 18.39
C ASP A 107 15.22 -3.36 17.48
N GLU A 108 15.29 -4.58 18.03
CA GLU A 108 15.72 -5.78 17.32
C GLU A 108 14.77 -6.13 16.17
N LEU A 109 13.46 -6.22 16.43
CA LEU A 109 12.46 -6.49 15.40
C LEU A 109 12.41 -5.33 14.41
N CYS A 110 12.38 -4.09 14.88
CA CYS A 110 12.31 -2.91 14.01
C CYS A 110 13.53 -2.78 13.08
N ARG A 111 14.70 -3.28 13.45
CA ARG A 111 15.93 -3.19 12.64
C ARG A 111 15.97 -4.23 11.52
N HIS A 112 15.45 -5.42 11.77
CA HIS A 112 15.62 -6.57 10.86
C HIS A 112 14.36 -6.97 10.12
N HIS A 113 13.20 -6.40 10.45
CA HIS A 113 11.94 -6.76 9.82
C HIS A 113 11.91 -6.42 8.33
N LEU A 114 11.72 -7.45 7.51
CA LEU A 114 11.43 -7.35 6.09
C LEU A 114 10.01 -7.85 5.86
N CYS A 115 9.19 -7.05 5.18
CA CYS A 115 7.81 -7.43 4.91
C CYS A 115 7.73 -8.49 3.80
N PRO A 116 6.60 -9.22 3.68
CA PRO A 116 6.44 -10.22 2.62
C PRO A 116 6.71 -9.69 1.21
N SER A 117 6.40 -8.42 0.92
CA SER A 117 6.70 -7.81 -0.39
C SER A 117 8.19 -7.74 -0.67
N TYR A 118 9.04 -7.62 0.36
CA TYR A 118 10.48 -7.65 0.19
C TYR A 118 10.95 -9.03 -0.30
N GLU A 119 10.35 -10.11 0.16
CA GLU A 119 10.74 -11.47 -0.19
C GLU A 119 10.07 -11.98 -1.47
N LYS A 120 8.80 -11.63 -1.68
CA LYS A 120 7.95 -12.21 -2.73
C LYS A 120 7.97 -11.44 -4.05
N LEU A 121 8.30 -10.14 -4.02
CA LEU A 121 8.44 -9.36 -5.25
C LEU A 121 9.86 -9.45 -5.79
N THR A 122 9.99 -9.60 -7.11
CA THR A 122 11.28 -9.50 -7.80
C THR A 122 11.81 -8.06 -7.74
N ALA A 123 13.08 -7.87 -8.08
CA ALA A 123 13.65 -6.53 -8.17
C ALA A 123 12.91 -5.68 -9.23
N ALA A 124 12.54 -6.28 -10.36
CA ALA A 124 11.80 -5.60 -11.42
C ALA A 124 10.40 -5.18 -10.96
N GLU A 125 9.65 -6.09 -10.30
CA GLU A 125 8.31 -5.79 -9.76
C GLU A 125 8.35 -4.65 -8.73
N LYS A 126 9.37 -4.62 -7.86
CA LYS A 126 9.57 -3.52 -6.90
C LYS A 126 9.86 -2.20 -7.62
N GLU A 127 10.74 -2.23 -8.62
CA GLU A 127 11.13 -1.05 -9.40
C GLU A 127 9.93 -0.43 -10.13
N VAL A 128 9.05 -1.27 -10.70
CA VAL A 128 7.81 -0.81 -11.36
C VAL A 128 6.98 0.07 -10.42
N VAL A 129 6.71 -0.41 -9.20
CA VAL A 129 5.90 0.34 -8.24
C VAL A 129 6.62 1.60 -7.78
N VAL A 130 7.93 1.53 -7.52
CA VAL A 130 8.72 2.70 -7.12
C VAL A 130 8.76 3.77 -8.22
N CYS A 131 8.83 3.38 -9.49
CA CYS A 131 8.82 4.32 -10.62
C CYS A 131 7.45 5.00 -10.77
N ILE A 132 6.37 4.23 -10.64
CA ILE A 132 5.03 4.70 -10.97
C ILE A 132 4.42 5.55 -9.84
N VAL A 133 4.58 5.12 -8.59
CA VAL A 133 3.79 5.66 -7.48
C VAL A 133 4.60 6.67 -6.67
N ASN A 134 4.40 7.96 -6.92
CA ASN A 134 5.15 9.06 -6.30
C ASN A 134 4.45 9.72 -5.09
N ASP A 135 3.95 8.90 -4.16
CA ASP A 135 3.22 9.37 -2.98
C ASP A 135 3.27 8.31 -1.86
N TRP A 136 3.50 8.70 -0.60
CA TRP A 136 3.64 7.76 0.53
C TRP A 136 2.41 6.87 0.77
N TYR A 137 1.21 7.42 0.63
CA TYR A 137 -0.03 6.72 0.97
C TYR A 137 -0.35 5.68 -0.10
N LEU A 138 -0.36 6.11 -1.36
CA LEU A 138 -0.61 5.17 -2.46
C LEU A 138 0.52 4.16 -2.57
N TYR A 139 1.78 4.59 -2.38
CA TYR A 139 2.93 3.71 -2.45
C TYR A 139 2.82 2.58 -1.44
N GLY A 140 2.52 2.89 -0.18
CA GLY A 140 2.39 1.84 0.83
C GLY A 140 1.20 0.91 0.58
N LEU A 141 0.08 1.42 0.07
CA LEU A 141 -1.07 0.59 -0.32
C LEU A 141 -0.75 -0.37 -1.48
N CYS A 142 -0.01 0.10 -2.48
CA CYS A 142 0.34 -0.69 -3.66
C CYS A 142 1.48 -1.65 -3.38
N ILE A 143 2.58 -1.21 -2.76
CA ILE A 143 3.77 -2.04 -2.58
C ILE A 143 3.54 -3.22 -1.65
N THR A 144 2.55 -3.12 -0.75
CA THR A 144 2.18 -4.22 0.14
C THR A 144 1.17 -5.19 -0.46
N ASP A 145 0.61 -4.86 -1.63
CA ASP A 145 -0.32 -5.73 -2.34
C ASP A 145 0.41 -6.52 -3.43
N ILE A 146 1.01 -7.64 -3.00
CA ILE A 146 1.78 -8.54 -3.87
C ILE A 146 0.89 -9.09 -5.00
N ASP A 147 -0.36 -9.43 -4.69
CA ASP A 147 -1.29 -10.03 -5.65
C ASP A 147 -1.68 -9.02 -6.73
N LEU A 148 -1.93 -7.76 -6.37
CA LEU A 148 -2.19 -6.69 -7.34
C LEU A 148 -1.04 -6.54 -8.34
N ILE A 149 0.18 -6.40 -7.83
CA ILE A 149 1.38 -6.18 -8.65
C ILE A 149 1.59 -7.36 -9.59
N LYS A 150 1.57 -8.58 -9.04
CA LYS A 150 1.79 -9.80 -9.82
C LYS A 150 0.71 -10.04 -10.85
N SER A 151 -0.56 -9.88 -10.49
CA SER A 151 -1.67 -10.10 -11.43
C SER A 151 -1.61 -9.11 -12.58
N TYR A 152 -1.43 -7.82 -12.30
CA TYR A 152 -1.35 -6.78 -13.33
C TYR A 152 -0.16 -6.99 -14.27
N LEU A 153 1.03 -7.23 -13.72
CA LEU A 153 2.22 -7.48 -14.53
C LEU A 153 2.10 -8.80 -15.31
N ALA A 154 1.51 -9.84 -14.75
CA ALA A 154 1.29 -11.10 -15.48
C ALA A 154 0.45 -10.89 -16.74
N HIS A 155 -0.62 -10.11 -16.69
CA HIS A 155 -1.43 -9.83 -17.90
C HIS A 155 -0.63 -9.09 -18.97
N ILE A 156 0.17 -8.08 -18.59
CA ILE A 156 1.03 -7.35 -19.54
C ILE A 156 2.08 -8.28 -20.12
N GLN A 157 2.82 -9.00 -19.27
CA GLN A 157 3.89 -9.92 -19.65
C GLN A 157 3.41 -11.03 -20.59
N ASN A 158 2.25 -11.62 -20.30
CA ASN A 158 1.65 -12.65 -21.15
C ASN A 158 1.28 -12.09 -22.54
N ALA A 159 0.84 -10.84 -22.62
CA ALA A 159 0.50 -10.20 -23.88
C ALA A 159 1.72 -9.78 -24.69
N VAL A 160 2.82 -9.35 -24.04
CA VAL A 160 4.06 -8.93 -24.73
C VAL A 160 4.99 -10.10 -25.03
N GLY A 161 4.87 -11.21 -24.30
CA GLY A 161 5.70 -12.42 -24.45
C GLY A 161 7.07 -12.34 -23.77
N GLU A 162 7.28 -11.43 -22.83
CA GLU A 162 8.53 -11.24 -22.09
C GLU A 162 8.28 -10.75 -20.66
N GLU A 163 9.30 -10.87 -19.79
CA GLU A 163 9.29 -10.25 -18.46
C GLU A 163 9.27 -8.71 -18.60
N PHE A 164 8.52 -8.05 -17.72
CA PHE A 164 8.38 -6.60 -17.78
C PHE A 164 9.70 -5.92 -17.42
N ASN A 165 10.27 -5.15 -18.35
CA ASN A 165 11.47 -4.37 -18.11
C ASN A 165 11.13 -2.96 -17.56
N PRO A 166 11.46 -2.66 -16.28
CA PRO A 166 11.15 -1.36 -15.67
C PRO A 166 11.83 -0.17 -16.36
N GLU A 167 12.96 -0.38 -17.05
CA GLU A 167 13.66 0.68 -17.78
C GLU A 167 12.79 1.33 -18.86
N LYS A 168 11.75 0.64 -19.36
CA LYS A 168 10.78 1.23 -20.30
C LYS A 168 9.98 2.36 -19.66
N LEU A 169 9.72 2.32 -18.35
CA LEU A 169 9.00 3.38 -17.63
C LEU A 169 9.77 4.71 -17.63
N HIS A 170 11.10 4.65 -17.50
CA HIS A 170 11.94 5.85 -17.55
C HIS A 170 11.98 6.51 -18.93
N LYS A 171 11.84 5.70 -19.99
CA LYS A 171 11.90 6.17 -21.38
C LYS A 171 10.54 6.59 -21.94
N LYS A 172 9.45 6.14 -21.31
CA LYS A 172 8.09 6.30 -21.84
C LYS A 172 7.15 6.88 -20.79
N PRO A 173 7.08 8.23 -20.69
CA PRO A 173 6.17 8.91 -19.75
C PRO A 173 4.71 8.49 -19.90
N GLU A 174 4.25 8.20 -21.12
CA GLU A 174 2.88 7.74 -21.36
C GLU A 174 2.62 6.35 -20.76
N LEU A 175 3.59 5.43 -20.84
CA LEU A 175 3.47 4.11 -20.21
C LEU A 175 3.39 4.26 -18.69
N LEU A 176 4.26 5.10 -18.13
CA LEU A 176 4.25 5.42 -16.70
C LEU A 176 2.89 6.01 -16.27
N ARG A 177 2.33 6.92 -17.08
CA ARG A 177 1.01 7.53 -16.81
C ARG A 177 -0.12 6.50 -16.84
N VAL A 178 -0.20 5.67 -17.88
CA VAL A 178 -1.25 4.65 -18.02
C VAL A 178 -1.17 3.63 -16.89
N MET A 179 0.01 3.12 -16.57
CA MET A 179 0.15 2.20 -15.45
C MET A 179 -0.11 2.89 -14.10
N GLY A 180 0.24 4.17 -13.97
CA GLY A 180 -0.09 5.00 -12.80
C GLY A 180 -1.58 5.17 -12.58
N GLU A 181 -2.36 5.32 -13.64
CA GLU A 181 -3.83 5.34 -13.57
C GLU A 181 -4.37 4.04 -12.98
N PHE A 182 -3.86 2.88 -13.41
CA PHE A 182 -4.25 1.59 -12.83
C PHE A 182 -3.99 1.51 -11.32
N PHE A 183 -2.79 1.89 -10.87
CA PHE A 183 -2.49 1.87 -9.44
C PHE A 183 -3.32 2.88 -8.65
N SER A 184 -3.71 4.01 -9.25
CA SER A 184 -4.56 5.01 -8.59
C SER A 184 -5.95 4.47 -8.22
N TRP A 185 -6.44 3.46 -8.93
CA TRP A 185 -7.69 2.78 -8.58
C TRP A 185 -7.63 2.09 -7.22
N LYS A 186 -6.44 1.84 -6.66
CA LYS A 186 -6.33 1.35 -5.29
C LYS A 186 -6.99 2.29 -4.26
N GLU A 187 -7.15 3.57 -4.58
CA GLU A 187 -7.91 4.54 -3.80
C GLU A 187 -9.32 4.81 -4.36
N ALA A 188 -9.45 4.91 -5.68
CA ALA A 188 -10.64 5.45 -6.34
C ALA A 188 -11.52 4.40 -7.04
N TRP A 189 -11.30 3.10 -6.77
CA TRP A 189 -12.05 2.03 -7.45
C TRP A 189 -13.57 2.14 -7.24
N PRO A 190 -14.37 2.27 -8.30
CA PRO A 190 -15.80 2.55 -8.18
C PRO A 190 -16.63 1.38 -7.63
N PHE A 191 -16.13 0.15 -7.74
CA PHE A 191 -16.83 -1.06 -7.27
C PHE A 191 -16.39 -1.50 -5.88
N ARG A 192 -15.72 -0.62 -5.12
CA ARG A 192 -15.37 -0.87 -3.73
C ARG A 192 -16.53 -0.47 -2.81
N GLN A 193 -16.96 -1.37 -1.92
CA GLN A 193 -17.83 -1.00 -0.81
C GLN A 193 -17.02 -0.49 0.40
N GLN A 194 -17.51 0.56 1.05
CA GLN A 194 -16.81 1.23 2.17
C GLN A 194 -16.68 0.31 3.40
N GLU A 195 -17.58 -0.65 3.54
CA GLU A 195 -17.62 -1.64 4.62
C GLU A 195 -16.67 -2.83 4.39
N ALA A 196 -15.99 -2.90 3.25
CA ALA A 196 -14.94 -3.88 3.00
C ALA A 196 -13.72 -3.54 3.86
N LEU A 197 -13.83 -3.84 5.15
CA LEU A 197 -12.84 -3.71 6.21
C LEU A 197 -11.65 -4.68 5.97
N ARG A 198 -11.01 -4.58 4.79
CA ARG A 198 -10.05 -5.57 4.29
C ARG A 198 -8.79 -4.96 3.70
N PHE A 199 -7.66 -5.64 3.91
CA PHE A 199 -6.39 -5.37 3.23
C PHE A 199 -6.20 -6.34 2.07
N GLY A 200 -6.40 -5.84 0.85
CA GLY A 200 -6.41 -6.69 -0.35
C GLY A 200 -7.44 -7.79 -0.18
N LYS A 201 -7.02 -9.05 -0.30
CA LYS A 201 -7.90 -10.21 -0.13
C LYS A 201 -8.13 -10.65 1.32
N TYR A 202 -7.46 -10.08 2.32
CA TYR A 202 -7.59 -10.55 3.70
C TYR A 202 -8.56 -9.69 4.50
N TYR A 203 -9.51 -10.30 5.20
CA TYR A 203 -10.40 -9.64 6.15
C TYR A 203 -10.49 -10.40 7.47
N PHE A 204 -10.91 -9.71 8.54
CA PHE A 204 -11.11 -10.33 9.84
C PHE A 204 -12.58 -10.50 10.10
N LEU A 205 -12.96 -11.67 10.59
CA LEU A 205 -14.30 -11.90 11.10
C LEU A 205 -14.19 -12.80 12.33
N GLU A 206 -14.78 -12.38 13.45
CA GLU A 206 -14.93 -13.20 14.67
C GLU A 206 -13.63 -13.79 15.26
N GLY A 207 -12.50 -13.11 15.09
CA GLY A 207 -11.21 -13.61 15.62
C GLY A 207 -10.39 -14.42 14.62
N GLU A 208 -10.89 -14.63 13.41
CA GLU A 208 -10.24 -15.43 12.37
C GLU A 208 -9.91 -14.62 11.11
N HIS A 209 -8.83 -15.02 10.44
CA HIS A 209 -8.41 -14.48 9.15
C HIS A 209 -9.15 -15.19 8.01
N HIS A 210 -9.85 -14.41 7.20
CA HIS A 210 -10.60 -14.91 6.05
C HIS A 210 -10.04 -14.37 4.73
N LEU A 211 -10.19 -15.17 3.68
CA LEU A 211 -9.91 -14.76 2.31
C LEU A 211 -11.20 -14.29 1.64
N ALA A 212 -11.17 -13.07 1.15
CA ALA A 212 -12.16 -12.51 0.26
C ALA A 212 -12.33 -13.40 -0.97
N ARG A 213 -13.58 -13.51 -1.42
CA ARG A 213 -13.96 -14.15 -2.68
C ARG A 213 -15.04 -13.32 -3.33
N ILE A 214 -15.04 -13.30 -4.65
CA ILE A 214 -16.16 -12.77 -5.43
C ILE A 214 -17.03 -13.98 -5.79
N ASP A 215 -18.31 -13.94 -5.40
CA ASP A 215 -19.26 -15.02 -5.67
C ASP A 215 -19.88 -14.84 -7.05
N TYR A 216 -19.12 -15.16 -8.10
CA TYR A 216 -19.59 -15.13 -9.49
C TYR A 216 -20.79 -16.07 -9.72
N GLY A 217 -20.85 -17.18 -9.00
CA GLY A 217 -21.93 -18.16 -9.08
C GLY A 217 -23.28 -17.58 -8.68
N LYS A 218 -23.31 -16.74 -7.63
CA LYS A 218 -24.52 -16.00 -7.23
C LYS A 218 -25.00 -15.00 -8.28
N ILE A 219 -24.08 -14.45 -9.08
CA ILE A 219 -24.38 -13.52 -10.18
C ILE A 219 -24.75 -14.29 -11.48
N GLY A 220 -24.42 -15.58 -11.55
CA GLY A 220 -24.72 -16.45 -12.69
C GLY A 220 -23.75 -16.28 -13.86
N ILE A 221 -22.49 -15.93 -13.58
CA ILE A 221 -21.44 -15.79 -14.60
C ILE A 221 -20.18 -16.59 -14.23
N ASP A 222 -19.33 -16.83 -15.22
CA ASP A 222 -18.02 -17.43 -14.99
C ASP A 222 -17.06 -16.45 -14.28
N PRO A 223 -16.07 -16.97 -13.53
CA PRO A 223 -15.04 -16.13 -12.91
C PRO A 223 -14.31 -15.27 -13.92
N SER A 224 -14.14 -13.98 -13.60
CA SER A 224 -13.42 -13.03 -14.45
C SER A 224 -11.94 -13.43 -14.58
N PRO A 225 -11.31 -13.27 -15.76
CA PRO A 225 -9.86 -13.40 -15.90
C PRO A 225 -9.08 -12.39 -15.04
N TYR A 226 -9.73 -11.32 -14.56
CA TYR A 226 -9.12 -10.29 -13.72
C TYR A 226 -9.46 -10.45 -12.22
N ASP A 227 -9.89 -11.64 -11.79
CA ASP A 227 -10.30 -11.91 -10.41
C ASP A 227 -9.27 -11.44 -9.36
N GLY A 228 -7.98 -11.75 -9.58
CA GLY A 228 -6.90 -11.33 -8.67
C GLY A 228 -6.80 -9.80 -8.52
N ILE A 229 -7.04 -9.05 -9.60
CA ILE A 229 -7.08 -7.59 -9.58
C ILE A 229 -8.32 -7.09 -8.83
N PHE A 230 -9.49 -7.69 -9.09
CA PHE A 230 -10.74 -7.30 -8.43
C PHE A 230 -10.71 -7.55 -6.93
N LEU A 231 -10.18 -8.70 -6.48
CA LEU A 231 -9.97 -8.99 -5.07
C LEU A 231 -9.02 -7.97 -4.43
N SER A 232 -7.95 -7.60 -5.12
CA SER A 232 -7.00 -6.60 -4.66
C SER A 232 -7.62 -5.21 -4.53
N PHE A 233 -8.51 -4.81 -5.44
CA PHE A 233 -9.25 -3.55 -5.34
C PHE A 233 -10.40 -3.56 -4.35
N ALA A 234 -10.59 -4.69 -3.66
CA ALA A 234 -11.69 -4.91 -2.77
C ALA A 234 -13.05 -4.75 -3.49
N SER A 235 -13.16 -5.24 -4.73
CA SER A 235 -14.41 -5.24 -5.49
C SER A 235 -15.52 -6.02 -4.81
N GLU A 236 -16.73 -5.48 -4.90
CA GLU A 236 -17.99 -6.18 -4.64
C GLU A 236 -18.97 -5.83 -5.75
N PHE A 237 -19.53 -6.86 -6.38
CA PHE A 237 -20.42 -6.71 -7.52
C PHE A 237 -21.82 -7.23 -7.18
N LYS A 238 -22.84 -6.49 -7.62
CA LYS A 238 -24.25 -6.81 -7.45
C LYS A 238 -24.84 -7.50 -8.67
N GLU A 239 -24.33 -7.16 -9.85
CA GLU A 239 -24.83 -7.66 -11.13
C GLU A 239 -23.71 -7.82 -12.16
N GLY A 240 -23.94 -8.67 -13.16
CA GLY A 240 -22.94 -8.97 -14.20
C GLY A 240 -22.48 -7.74 -14.98
N LYS A 241 -23.34 -6.72 -15.12
CA LYS A 241 -22.99 -5.47 -15.81
C LYS A 241 -21.87 -4.69 -15.11
N GLU A 242 -21.83 -4.72 -13.77
CA GLU A 242 -20.74 -4.07 -13.03
C GLU A 242 -19.42 -4.81 -13.27
N ILE A 243 -19.46 -6.14 -13.37
CA ILE A 243 -18.28 -6.96 -13.70
C ILE A 243 -17.81 -6.64 -15.11
N SER A 244 -18.68 -6.67 -16.12
CA SER A 244 -18.30 -6.30 -17.49
C SER A 244 -17.69 -4.90 -17.57
N THR A 245 -18.26 -3.93 -16.84
CA THR A 245 -17.70 -2.57 -16.78
C THR A 245 -16.31 -2.55 -16.14
N ALA A 246 -16.11 -3.27 -15.03
CA ALA A 246 -14.81 -3.40 -14.39
C ALA A 246 -13.77 -4.09 -15.28
N GLU A 247 -14.19 -5.13 -16.02
CA GLU A 247 -13.36 -5.83 -16.98
C GLU A 247 -12.92 -4.91 -18.11
N GLU A 248 -13.84 -4.11 -18.67
CA GLU A 248 -13.53 -3.12 -19.72
C GLU A 248 -12.51 -2.09 -19.24
N MET A 249 -12.64 -1.59 -18.00
CA MET A 249 -11.67 -0.66 -17.43
C MET A 249 -10.27 -1.28 -17.33
N VAL A 250 -10.17 -2.46 -16.71
CA VAL A 250 -8.89 -3.15 -16.49
C VAL A 250 -8.27 -3.58 -17.82
N LYS A 251 -9.07 -4.18 -18.71
CA LYS A 251 -8.65 -4.59 -20.06
C LYS A 251 -8.14 -3.40 -20.87
N GLY A 252 -8.91 -2.32 -20.94
CA GLY A 252 -8.54 -1.13 -21.70
C GLY A 252 -7.24 -0.48 -21.21
N ASN A 253 -6.99 -0.51 -19.89
CA ASN A 253 -5.72 -0.06 -19.34
C ASN A 253 -4.55 -0.99 -19.72
N ILE A 254 -4.73 -2.31 -19.57
CA ILE A 254 -3.71 -3.31 -19.93
C ILE A 254 -3.37 -3.23 -21.42
N GLU A 255 -4.36 -3.15 -22.30
CA GLU A 255 -4.14 -3.05 -23.75
C GLU A 255 -3.35 -1.79 -24.12
N GLN A 256 -3.66 -0.65 -23.50
CA GLN A 256 -2.89 0.58 -23.67
C GLN A 256 -1.46 0.44 -23.15
N ALA A 257 -1.27 -0.16 -21.97
CA ALA A 257 0.06 -0.39 -21.41
C ALA A 257 0.89 -1.31 -22.32
N VAL A 258 0.30 -2.39 -22.84
CA VAL A 258 0.92 -3.33 -23.78
C VAL A 258 1.32 -2.63 -25.07
N ALA A 259 0.42 -1.84 -25.68
CA ALA A 259 0.72 -1.11 -26.90
C ALA A 259 1.88 -0.13 -26.70
N LEU A 260 1.87 0.64 -25.61
CA LEU A 260 2.95 1.56 -25.26
C LEU A 260 4.24 0.85 -24.89
N TYR A 261 4.17 -0.36 -24.32
CA TYR A 261 5.34 -1.16 -23.99
C TYR A 261 6.05 -1.68 -25.26
N LEU A 262 5.27 -2.10 -26.26
CA LEU A 262 5.75 -2.70 -27.52
C LEU A 262 6.23 -1.69 -28.57
N THR A 263 5.81 -0.43 -28.50
CA THR A 263 6.35 0.61 -29.41
C THR A 263 7.87 0.75 -29.25
N GLY A 264 8.61 1.02 -30.32
CA GLY A 264 10.06 1.23 -30.28
C GLY A 264 10.46 2.46 -29.49
#